data_AF-A0A2V5IXC7-F1
#
_entry.id   AF-A0A2V5IXC7-F1
#
_cell.length_a   1.000
_cell.length_b   1.000
_cell.length_c   1.000
_cell.angle_alpha   90.00
_cell.angle_beta   90.00
_cell.angle_gamma   90.00
#
_symmetry.space_group_name_H-M   'P 1'
#
loop_
_entity.id
_entity.type
_entity.pdbx_description
1 polymer ?
#
loop_
_entity_poly.entity_id
_entity_poly.type
_entity_poly.pdbx_seq_one_letter_code
_entity_poly.pdbx_strand_id
1 'polypeptide(L)'
;MNSDETWLLYLFSGLFGAVISGVVAAIVAVLLLRKTNQHVSSEAVKNITEQRRLAALETKAAEARADKALTAQREGLELQLSEQKRHSSLARKVDAAAELASTIRAIPTLLDGSTTASNAINRSGLQARSAALRWIIEDDDIDLALCIEEFIVEVVTATLKLDAIRPVEYSAGSRFHHLTVMSNDFANCIVHVAKTAVRDDQARPIRYLEELIEKMRQELG
;
A
#
# COMPACT_ATOMS: atom_id res chain seq x y z
N MET A 1 48.31 54.03 -95.00
CA MET A 1 47.87 53.12 -93.92
C MET A 1 48.16 51.71 -94.39
N ASN A 2 49.15 51.06 -93.77
CA ASN A 2 49.57 49.71 -94.15
C ASN A 2 48.61 48.69 -93.53
N SER A 3 48.30 47.64 -94.30
CA SER A 3 47.39 46.55 -93.91
C SER A 3 47.72 45.94 -92.53
N ASP A 4 49.00 45.97 -92.12
CA ASP A 4 49.51 45.40 -90.87
C ASP A 4 49.08 46.17 -89.60
N GLU A 5 48.88 47.50 -89.68
CA GLU A 5 48.45 48.30 -88.51
C GLU A 5 46.98 48.06 -88.16
N THR A 6 46.13 47.83 -89.15
CA THR A 6 44.71 47.49 -88.96
C THR A 6 44.51 46.13 -88.28
N TRP A 7 45.34 45.14 -88.60
CA TRP A 7 45.25 43.81 -88.01
C TRP A 7 45.65 43.81 -86.53
N LEU A 8 46.69 44.56 -86.15
CA LEU A 8 47.10 44.77 -84.76
C LEU A 8 45.99 45.42 -83.92
N LEU A 9 45.27 46.41 -84.47
CA LEU A 9 44.11 47.03 -83.80
C LEU A 9 42.94 46.06 -83.59
N TYR A 10 42.68 45.17 -84.54
CA TYR A 10 41.68 44.11 -84.36
C TYR A 10 42.10 43.06 -83.32
N LEU A 11 43.39 42.71 -83.27
CA LEU A 11 43.89 41.76 -82.29
C LEU A 11 43.86 42.33 -80.86
N PHE A 12 44.22 43.61 -80.70
CA PHE A 12 44.11 44.30 -79.42
C PHE A 12 42.66 44.50 -78.98
N SER A 13 41.74 44.89 -79.88
CA SER A 13 40.31 45.01 -79.54
C SER A 13 39.68 43.67 -79.17
N GLY A 14 40.11 42.56 -79.78
CA GLY A 14 39.76 41.20 -79.38
C GLY A 14 40.26 40.83 -77.98
N LEU A 15 41.52 41.17 -77.66
CA LEU A 15 42.11 40.95 -76.34
C LEU A 15 41.38 41.77 -75.25
N PHE A 16 41.10 43.05 -75.51
CA PHE A 16 40.34 43.89 -74.58
C PHE A 16 38.91 43.37 -74.40
N GLY A 17 38.25 42.92 -75.47
CA GLY A 17 36.93 42.29 -75.39
C GLY A 17 36.91 41.01 -74.55
N ALA A 18 37.94 40.15 -74.69
CA ALA A 18 38.09 38.93 -73.90
C ALA A 18 38.36 39.21 -72.42
N VAL A 19 39.19 40.21 -72.11
CA VAL A 19 39.48 40.60 -70.72
C VAL A 19 38.24 41.19 -70.05
N ILE A 20 37.51 42.09 -70.73
CA ILE A 20 36.30 42.71 -70.18
C ILE A 20 35.22 41.64 -69.96
N SER A 21 35.00 40.73 -70.91
CA SER A 21 34.02 39.65 -70.74
C SER A 21 34.42 38.67 -69.63
N GLY A 22 35.71 38.36 -69.47
CA GLY A 22 36.21 37.56 -68.36
C GLY A 22 35.98 38.21 -66.99
N VAL A 23 36.22 39.51 -66.86
CA VAL A 23 35.96 40.26 -65.62
C VAL A 23 34.47 40.30 -65.28
N VAL A 24 33.61 40.57 -66.28
CA VAL A 24 32.14 40.57 -66.07
C VAL A 24 31.65 39.18 -65.65
N ALA A 25 32.13 38.11 -66.30
CA ALA A 25 31.78 36.75 -65.93
C ALA A 25 32.21 36.40 -64.50
N ALA A 26 33.41 36.82 -64.09
CA ALA A 26 33.90 36.62 -62.72
C ALA A 26 33.04 37.36 -61.69
N ILE A 27 32.63 38.60 -61.98
CA ILE A 27 31.76 39.40 -61.10
C ILE A 27 30.38 38.73 -60.95
N VAL A 28 29.79 38.26 -62.06
CA VAL A 28 28.49 37.57 -62.04
C VAL A 28 28.59 36.26 -61.25
N ALA A 29 29.67 35.48 -61.44
CA ALA A 29 29.89 34.25 -60.69
C ALA A 29 30.00 34.50 -59.18
N VAL A 30 30.73 35.53 -58.75
CA VAL A 30 30.86 35.91 -57.34
C VAL A 30 29.51 36.36 -56.76
N LEU A 31 28.73 37.14 -57.51
CA LEU A 31 27.41 37.59 -57.07
C LEU A 31 26.42 36.43 -56.91
N LEU A 32 26.43 35.47 -57.84
CA LEU A 32 25.62 34.26 -57.74
C LEU A 32 26.02 33.43 -56.52
N LEU A 33 27.31 33.21 -56.29
CA LEU A 33 27.80 32.47 -55.13
C LEU A 33 27.39 33.13 -53.81
N ARG A 34 27.48 34.47 -53.74
CA ARG A 34 27.10 35.24 -52.55
C ARG A 34 25.59 35.15 -52.29
N LYS A 35 24.77 35.28 -53.33
CA LYS A 35 23.31 35.18 -53.23
C LYS A 35 22.87 33.76 -52.83
N THR A 36 23.46 32.73 -53.43
CA THR A 36 23.18 31.33 -53.11
C THR A 36 23.58 30.99 -51.67
N ASN A 37 24.78 31.40 -51.22
CA ASN A 37 25.20 31.19 -49.83
C ASN A 37 24.30 31.92 -48.82
N GLN A 38 23.85 33.14 -49.14
CA GLN A 38 22.88 33.86 -48.30
C GLN A 38 21.55 33.10 -48.22
N HIS A 39 21.04 32.59 -49.34
CA HIS A 39 19.78 31.86 -49.35
C HIS A 39 19.87 30.54 -48.57
N VAL A 40 20.92 29.75 -48.79
CA VAL A 40 21.18 28.48 -48.10
C VAL A 40 21.36 28.70 -46.59
N SER A 41 22.10 29.73 -46.18
CA SER A 41 22.27 30.04 -44.76
C SER A 41 20.96 30.46 -44.09
N SER A 42 20.10 31.23 -44.79
CA SER A 42 18.81 31.67 -44.26
C SER A 42 17.82 30.51 -44.08
N GLU A 43 17.82 29.56 -45.02
CA GLU A 43 16.98 28.36 -44.95
C GLU A 43 17.49 27.39 -43.89
N ALA A 44 18.81 27.21 -43.77
CA ALA A 44 19.40 26.40 -42.71
C ALA A 44 19.05 26.93 -41.31
N VAL A 45 19.10 28.25 -41.10
CA VAL A 45 18.71 28.87 -39.82
C VAL A 45 17.22 28.66 -39.53
N LYS A 46 16.34 28.79 -40.53
CA LYS A 46 14.90 28.52 -40.37
C LYS A 46 14.65 27.07 -39.97
N ASN A 47 15.25 26.11 -40.69
CA ASN A 47 15.08 24.69 -40.40
C ASN A 47 15.58 24.30 -39.01
N ILE A 48 16.73 24.85 -38.58
CA ILE A 48 17.26 24.63 -37.21
C ILE A 48 16.31 25.21 -36.16
N THR A 49 15.73 26.39 -36.42
CA THR A 49 14.80 27.03 -35.48
C THR A 49 13.50 26.25 -35.37
N GLU A 50 12.97 25.75 -36.48
CA GLU A 50 11.78 24.89 -36.50
C GLU A 50 12.05 23.55 -35.80
N GLN A 51 13.18 22.90 -36.07
CA GLN A 51 13.57 21.67 -35.36
C GLN A 51 13.69 21.88 -33.85
N ARG A 52 14.29 22.99 -33.40
CA ARG A 52 14.37 23.34 -31.97
C ARG A 52 12.98 23.56 -31.37
N ARG A 53 12.07 24.18 -32.13
CA ARG A 53 10.69 24.40 -31.68
C ARG A 53 9.94 23.08 -31.54
N LEU A 54 10.10 22.15 -32.48
CA LEU A 54 9.51 20.81 -32.40
C LEU A 54 10.09 20.00 -31.23
N ALA A 55 11.41 19.99 -31.07
CA ALA A 55 12.05 19.32 -29.92
C ALA A 55 11.60 19.91 -28.57
N ALA A 56 11.40 21.23 -28.49
CA ALA A 56 10.87 21.89 -27.29
C ALA A 56 9.40 21.52 -27.00
N LEU A 57 8.61 21.19 -28.03
CA LEU A 57 7.23 20.72 -27.85
C LEU A 57 7.19 19.25 -27.44
N GLU A 58 8.05 18.41 -28.03
CA GLU A 58 8.14 16.99 -27.67
C GLU A 58 8.62 16.78 -26.24
N THR A 59 9.63 17.55 -25.80
CA THR A 59 10.12 17.53 -24.41
C THR A 59 9.03 17.92 -23.42
N LYS A 60 8.30 19.01 -23.66
CA LYS A 60 7.15 19.40 -22.82
C LYS A 60 6.05 18.35 -22.79
N ALA A 61 5.76 17.72 -23.93
CA ALA A 61 4.76 16.65 -23.98
C ALA A 61 5.23 15.39 -23.24
N ALA A 62 6.53 15.08 -23.29
CA ALA A 62 7.14 13.98 -22.56
C ALA A 62 7.12 14.24 -21.04
N GLU A 63 7.48 15.45 -20.61
CA GLU A 63 7.40 15.88 -19.20
C GLU A 63 5.96 15.77 -18.68
N ALA A 64 4.98 16.30 -19.41
CA ALA A 64 3.57 16.21 -19.00
C ALA A 64 3.05 14.76 -18.93
N ARG A 65 3.59 13.84 -19.75
CA ARG A 65 3.27 12.40 -19.66
C ARG A 65 3.95 11.75 -18.46
N ALA A 66 5.21 12.11 -18.19
CA ALA A 66 5.96 11.61 -17.04
C ALA A 66 5.29 12.03 -15.73
N ASP A 67 4.87 13.29 -15.60
CA ASP A 67 4.18 13.80 -14.41
C ASP A 67 2.84 13.09 -14.16
N LYS A 68 2.08 12.83 -15.23
CA LYS A 68 0.84 12.05 -15.15
C LYS A 68 1.10 10.61 -14.72
N ALA A 69 2.14 9.98 -15.26
CA ALA A 69 2.52 8.62 -14.90
C ALA A 69 2.97 8.54 -13.43
N LEU A 70 3.75 9.51 -12.95
CA LEU A 70 4.18 9.58 -11.55
C LEU A 70 3.00 9.78 -10.60
N THR A 71 2.04 10.62 -10.96
CA THR A 71 0.82 10.83 -10.16
C THR A 71 0.01 9.55 -10.08
N ALA A 72 -0.26 8.90 -11.21
CA ALA A 72 -0.99 7.63 -11.24
C ALA A 72 -0.25 6.51 -10.46
N GLN A 73 1.08 6.48 -10.52
CA GLN A 73 1.88 5.54 -9.74
C GLN A 73 1.79 5.82 -8.24
N ARG A 74 1.81 7.09 -7.82
CA ARG A 74 1.63 7.47 -6.41
C ARG A 74 0.26 7.07 -5.89
N GLU A 75 -0.80 7.39 -6.62
CA GLU A 75 -2.17 6.99 -6.27
C GLU A 75 -2.28 5.46 -6.17
N GLY A 76 -1.69 4.72 -7.12
CA GLY A 76 -1.64 3.26 -7.06
C GLY A 76 -0.90 2.70 -5.84
N LEU A 77 0.25 3.29 -5.49
CA LEU A 77 1.01 2.90 -4.30
C LEU A 77 0.29 3.24 -3.00
N GLU A 78 -0.39 4.39 -2.93
CA GLU A 78 -1.20 4.78 -1.78
C GLU A 78 -2.37 3.82 -1.57
N LEU A 79 -3.05 3.43 -2.64
CA LEU A 79 -4.10 2.41 -2.59
C LEU A 79 -3.57 1.08 -2.08
N GLN A 80 -2.46 0.59 -2.62
CA GLN A 80 -1.82 -0.65 -2.15
C GLN A 80 -1.41 -0.58 -0.68
N LEU A 81 -0.87 0.55 -0.24
CA LEU A 81 -0.46 0.75 1.14
C LEU A 81 -1.66 0.79 2.08
N SER A 82 -2.78 1.39 1.65
CA SER A 82 -4.04 1.39 2.40
C SER A 82 -4.62 -0.03 2.51
N GLU A 83 -4.56 -0.80 1.43
CA GLU A 83 -5.04 -2.19 1.39
C GLU A 83 -4.15 -3.09 2.25
N GLN A 84 -2.82 -2.96 2.16
CA GLN A 84 -1.88 -3.69 2.98
C GLN A 84 -2.06 -3.38 4.47
N LYS A 85 -2.27 -2.11 4.84
CA LYS A 85 -2.57 -1.72 6.23
C LYS A 85 -3.85 -2.38 6.71
N ARG A 86 -4.90 -2.39 5.88
CA ARG A 86 -6.17 -3.06 6.20
C ARG A 86 -5.97 -4.56 6.41
N HIS A 87 -5.24 -5.23 5.54
CA HIS A 87 -4.92 -6.65 5.68
C HIS A 87 -4.07 -6.94 6.93
N SER A 88 -3.09 -6.10 7.22
CA SER A 88 -2.25 -6.25 8.42
C SER A 88 -3.05 -6.07 9.70
N SER A 89 -3.94 -5.07 9.77
CA SER A 89 -4.81 -4.88 10.94
C SER A 89 -5.75 -6.07 11.11
N LEU A 90 -6.35 -6.56 10.02
CA LEU A 90 -7.19 -7.75 10.07
C LEU A 90 -6.44 -9.00 10.56
N ALA A 91 -5.22 -9.22 10.10
CA ALA A 91 -4.39 -10.33 10.56
C ALA A 91 -4.12 -10.22 12.08
N ARG A 92 -3.78 -9.02 12.57
CA ARG A 92 -3.57 -8.79 14.00
C ARG A 92 -4.82 -9.07 14.84
N LYS A 93 -6.01 -8.74 14.33
CA LYS A 93 -7.29 -9.07 14.98
C LYS A 93 -7.49 -10.59 15.10
N VAL A 94 -7.26 -11.32 14.01
CA VAL A 94 -7.39 -12.78 13.98
C VAL A 94 -6.40 -13.42 14.95
N ASP A 95 -5.16 -12.94 15.00
CA ASP A 95 -4.14 -13.44 15.92
C ASP A 95 -4.52 -13.18 17.39
N ALA A 96 -4.99 -11.97 17.72
CA ALA A 96 -5.45 -11.62 19.07
C ALA A 96 -6.65 -12.48 19.49
N ALA A 97 -7.62 -12.69 18.60
CA ALA A 97 -8.77 -13.54 18.86
C ALA A 97 -8.39 -15.01 19.05
N ALA A 98 -7.43 -15.53 18.27
CA ALA A 98 -6.93 -16.88 18.41
C ALA A 98 -6.18 -17.08 19.73
N GLU A 99 -5.33 -16.12 20.12
CA GLU A 99 -4.61 -16.12 21.41
C GLU A 99 -5.60 -16.11 22.58
N LEU A 100 -6.61 -15.25 22.51
CA LEU A 100 -7.69 -15.16 23.51
C LEU A 100 -8.46 -16.48 23.62
N ALA A 101 -8.94 -17.02 22.50
CA ALA A 101 -9.69 -18.28 22.47
C ALA A 101 -8.86 -19.45 23.02
N SER A 102 -7.58 -19.53 22.64
CA SER A 102 -6.65 -20.56 23.15
C SER A 102 -6.47 -20.44 24.66
N THR A 103 -6.28 -19.22 25.15
CA THR A 103 -6.03 -18.97 26.57
C THR A 103 -7.25 -19.32 27.42
N ILE A 104 -8.45 -18.97 26.97
CA ILE A 104 -9.71 -19.30 27.66
C ILE A 104 -9.95 -20.80 27.71
N ARG A 105 -9.71 -21.52 26.61
CA ARG A 105 -9.82 -23.00 26.61
C ARG A 105 -8.84 -23.68 27.55
N ALA A 106 -7.67 -23.07 27.77
CA ALA A 106 -6.67 -23.62 28.67
C ALA A 106 -7.06 -23.48 30.15
N ILE A 107 -7.82 -22.44 30.54
CA ILE A 107 -8.12 -22.14 31.95
C ILE A 107 -8.76 -23.34 32.69
N PRO A 108 -9.84 -23.98 32.18
CA PRO A 108 -10.42 -25.15 32.84
C PRO A 108 -9.47 -26.34 32.89
N THR A 109 -8.66 -26.57 31.86
CA THR A 109 -7.71 -27.71 31.81
C THR A 109 -6.58 -27.60 32.83
N LEU A 110 -6.30 -26.39 33.34
CA LEU A 110 -5.30 -26.16 34.38
C LEU A 110 -5.74 -26.66 35.77
N LEU A 111 -7.03 -26.95 35.96
CA LEU A 111 -7.57 -27.57 37.18
C LEU A 111 -7.31 -29.08 37.24
N ASP A 112 -7.15 -29.77 36.08
CA ASP A 112 -7.12 -31.23 36.01
C ASP A 112 -5.78 -31.88 36.47
N GLY A 113 -4.79 -31.12 36.96
CA GLY A 113 -3.46 -31.72 37.16
C GLY A 113 -2.39 -31.12 38.08
N SER A 114 -2.58 -30.03 38.84
CA SER A 114 -1.48 -29.59 39.74
C SER A 114 -1.85 -28.68 40.91
N THR A 115 -1.08 -28.78 42.00
CA THR A 115 -1.02 -27.85 43.14
C THR A 115 -0.53 -26.43 42.77
N THR A 116 -0.22 -26.18 41.50
CA THR A 116 0.16 -24.87 40.93
C THR A 116 -0.94 -24.21 40.10
N ALA A 117 -2.16 -24.78 40.10
CA ALA A 117 -3.29 -24.33 39.28
C ALA A 117 -3.59 -22.84 39.43
N SER A 118 -3.69 -22.31 40.65
CA SER A 118 -4.05 -20.90 40.89
C SER A 118 -3.11 -19.88 40.21
N ASN A 119 -1.79 -20.10 40.25
CA ASN A 119 -0.81 -19.21 39.59
C ASN A 119 -0.87 -19.31 38.06
N ALA A 120 -1.14 -20.51 37.53
CA ALA A 120 -1.30 -20.74 36.11
C ALA A 120 -2.60 -20.10 35.59
N ILE A 121 -3.71 -20.28 36.32
CA ILE A 121 -5.02 -19.68 36.02
C ILE A 121 -4.92 -18.15 35.99
N ASN A 122 -4.29 -17.54 36.98
CA ASN A 122 -4.09 -16.09 37.02
C ASN A 122 -3.24 -15.59 35.84
N ARG A 123 -2.18 -16.32 35.46
CA ARG A 123 -1.35 -15.98 34.31
C ARG A 123 -2.13 -16.07 33.00
N SER A 124 -2.93 -17.12 32.82
CA SER A 124 -3.81 -17.28 31.66
C SER A 124 -4.88 -16.18 31.63
N GLY A 125 -5.49 -15.83 32.77
CA GLY A 125 -6.40 -14.69 32.86
C GLY A 125 -5.76 -13.36 32.42
N LEU A 126 -4.51 -13.10 32.84
CA LEU A 126 -3.77 -11.91 32.43
C LEU A 126 -3.41 -11.91 30.93
N GLN A 127 -3.04 -13.07 30.37
CA GLN A 127 -2.79 -13.21 28.93
C GLN A 127 -4.07 -12.98 28.11
N ALA A 128 -5.20 -13.54 28.55
CA ALA A 128 -6.50 -13.31 27.93
C ALA A 128 -6.89 -11.82 27.96
N ARG A 129 -6.71 -11.13 29.10
CA ARG A 129 -6.95 -9.68 29.19
C ARG A 129 -6.02 -8.87 28.28
N SER A 130 -4.74 -9.25 28.18
CA SER A 130 -3.82 -8.60 27.23
C SER A 130 -4.24 -8.77 25.78
N ALA A 131 -4.71 -9.97 25.39
CA ALA A 131 -5.21 -10.23 24.05
C ALA A 131 -6.49 -9.43 23.75
N ALA A 132 -7.42 -9.33 24.72
CA ALA A 132 -8.60 -8.49 24.61
C ALA A 132 -8.26 -7.00 24.42
N LEU A 133 -7.31 -6.46 25.20
CA LEU A 133 -6.84 -5.08 25.04
C LEU A 133 -6.20 -4.83 23.67
N ARG A 134 -5.46 -5.80 23.12
CA ARG A 134 -4.90 -5.71 21.76
C ARG A 134 -5.99 -5.69 20.70
N TRP A 135 -7.11 -6.39 20.91
CA TRP A 135 -8.27 -6.31 20.04
C TRP A 135 -8.90 -4.90 20.07
N ILE A 136 -9.12 -4.31 21.26
CA ILE A 136 -9.67 -2.95 21.42
C ILE A 136 -8.92 -1.94 20.56
N ILE A 137 -7.59 -1.96 20.66
CA ILE A 137 -6.71 -1.00 19.97
C ILE A 137 -6.83 -1.11 18.44
N GLU A 138 -7.23 -2.26 17.90
CA GLU A 138 -7.28 -2.51 16.45
C GLU A 138 -8.70 -2.37 15.85
N ASP A 139 -9.77 -2.50 16.63
CA ASP A 139 -11.15 -2.58 16.13
C ASP A 139 -12.04 -1.38 16.53
N ASP A 140 -11.57 -0.51 17.43
CA ASP A 140 -12.35 0.57 18.06
C ASP A 140 -13.69 0.11 18.71
N ASP A 141 -13.97 -1.20 18.74
CA ASP A 141 -15.15 -1.81 19.34
C ASP A 141 -14.91 -2.08 20.83
N ILE A 142 -15.24 -1.06 21.62
CA ILE A 142 -15.10 -1.07 23.08
C ILE A 142 -16.10 -2.04 23.72
N ASP A 143 -17.30 -2.17 23.18
CA ASP A 143 -18.38 -2.95 23.79
C ASP A 143 -18.08 -4.45 23.75
N LEU A 144 -17.62 -4.96 22.60
CA LEU A 144 -17.19 -6.34 22.46
C LEU A 144 -16.06 -6.70 23.43
N ALA A 145 -15.12 -5.78 23.61
CA ALA A 145 -13.99 -6.04 24.48
C ALA A 145 -14.33 -5.99 25.97
N LEU A 146 -15.26 -5.12 26.37
CA LEU A 146 -15.81 -5.12 27.73
C LEU A 146 -16.53 -6.44 28.03
N CYS A 147 -17.32 -6.96 27.08
CA CYS A 147 -17.96 -8.27 27.20
C CYS A 147 -16.91 -9.39 27.36
N ILE A 148 -15.82 -9.32 26.58
CA ILE A 148 -14.73 -10.29 26.67
C ILE A 148 -14.03 -10.23 28.02
N GLU A 149 -13.75 -9.03 28.52
CA GLU A 149 -13.11 -8.84 29.82
C GLU A 149 -13.97 -9.38 30.95
N GLU A 150 -15.27 -9.07 30.94
CA GLU A 150 -16.24 -9.57 31.92
C GLU A 150 -16.27 -11.10 31.93
N PHE A 151 -16.34 -11.73 30.76
CA PHE A 151 -16.28 -13.19 30.65
C PHE A 151 -15.00 -13.79 31.23
N ILE A 152 -13.82 -13.21 30.92
CA ILE A 152 -12.54 -13.69 31.46
C ILE A 152 -12.56 -13.64 33.00
N VAL A 153 -13.06 -12.55 33.57
CA VAL A 153 -13.17 -12.39 35.02
C VAL A 153 -14.08 -13.47 35.61
N GLU A 154 -15.23 -13.76 34.99
CA GLU A 154 -16.16 -14.79 35.45
C GLU A 154 -15.54 -16.19 35.36
N VAL A 155 -14.88 -16.54 34.24
CA VAL A 155 -14.20 -17.84 34.08
C VAL A 155 -13.09 -18.00 35.10
N VAL A 156 -12.21 -17.00 35.27
CA VAL A 156 -11.12 -17.07 36.26
C VAL A 156 -11.68 -17.19 37.68
N THR A 157 -12.71 -16.41 38.02
CA THR A 157 -13.34 -16.44 39.34
C THR A 157 -14.00 -17.79 39.62
N ALA A 158 -14.76 -18.33 38.66
CA ALA A 158 -15.38 -19.64 38.78
C ALA A 158 -14.33 -20.75 38.90
N THR A 159 -13.25 -20.67 38.12
CA THR A 159 -12.14 -21.62 38.17
C THR A 159 -11.42 -21.57 39.53
N LEU A 160 -11.17 -20.38 40.08
CA LEU A 160 -10.56 -20.22 41.41
C LEU A 160 -11.47 -20.66 42.56
N LYS A 161 -12.78 -20.39 42.47
CA LYS A 161 -13.78 -20.94 43.41
C LYS A 161 -13.76 -22.47 43.36
N LEU A 162 -13.70 -23.02 42.14
CA LEU A 162 -13.53 -24.44 41.91
C LEU A 162 -12.12 -24.94 42.26
N ASP A 163 -11.10 -24.13 42.53
CA ASP A 163 -9.81 -24.65 43.06
C ASP A 163 -9.87 -24.75 44.61
N ALA A 164 -10.65 -23.88 45.25
CA ALA A 164 -10.75 -23.78 46.71
C ALA A 164 -11.51 -24.93 47.41
N ILE A 165 -12.33 -25.71 46.69
CA ILE A 165 -13.26 -26.74 47.20
C ILE A 165 -12.68 -28.18 47.08
N ARG A 166 -11.43 -28.42 47.52
CA ARG A 166 -10.70 -29.73 47.62
C ARG A 166 -10.62 -30.69 46.40
N PRO A 167 -9.45 -31.31 46.14
CA PRO A 167 -9.04 -31.82 44.81
C PRO A 167 -9.67 -33.14 44.30
N VAL A 168 -10.52 -33.82 45.06
CA VAL A 168 -10.68 -35.29 44.89
C VAL A 168 -11.83 -35.71 43.94
N GLU A 169 -12.75 -34.82 43.57
CA GLU A 169 -13.91 -35.16 42.71
C GLU A 169 -14.15 -34.21 41.52
N TYR A 170 -13.17 -33.36 41.17
CA TYR A 170 -13.40 -32.23 40.25
C TYR A 170 -13.74 -32.60 38.81
N SER A 171 -13.00 -33.52 38.20
CA SER A 171 -13.15 -33.86 36.78
C SER A 171 -14.47 -34.58 36.45
N ALA A 172 -15.23 -35.01 37.46
CA ALA A 172 -16.53 -35.66 37.32
C ALA A 172 -17.72 -34.76 37.74
N GLY A 173 -17.46 -33.57 38.28
CA GLY A 173 -18.50 -32.65 38.76
C GLY A 173 -19.21 -31.93 37.62
N SER A 174 -20.55 -31.93 37.63
CA SER A 174 -21.38 -31.23 36.64
C SER A 174 -20.93 -29.77 36.44
N ARG A 175 -20.57 -29.03 37.51
CA ARG A 175 -20.11 -27.63 37.42
C ARG A 175 -18.81 -27.44 36.63
N PHE A 176 -17.84 -28.36 36.76
CA PHE A 176 -16.60 -28.32 35.98
C PHE A 176 -16.85 -28.60 34.50
N HIS A 177 -17.76 -29.55 34.22
CA HIS A 177 -18.22 -29.81 32.86
C HIS A 177 -18.91 -28.59 32.25
N HIS A 178 -19.82 -27.94 32.97
CA HIS A 178 -20.48 -26.69 32.52
C HIS A 178 -19.45 -25.60 32.22
N LEU A 179 -18.51 -25.32 33.13
CA LEU A 179 -17.44 -24.34 32.90
C LEU A 179 -16.62 -24.65 31.63
N THR A 180 -16.28 -25.91 31.40
CA THR A 180 -15.51 -26.35 30.23
C THR A 180 -16.29 -26.17 28.94
N VAL A 181 -17.57 -26.55 28.92
CA VAL A 181 -18.45 -26.38 27.75
C VAL A 181 -18.61 -24.88 27.44
N MET A 182 -18.90 -24.05 28.44
CA MET A 182 -19.09 -22.62 28.26
C MET A 182 -17.81 -21.90 27.81
N SER A 183 -16.65 -22.28 28.35
CA SER A 183 -15.35 -21.74 27.92
C SER A 183 -15.05 -22.10 26.45
N ASN A 184 -15.42 -23.31 26.02
CA ASN A 184 -15.28 -23.73 24.63
C ASN A 184 -16.23 -22.99 23.70
N ASP A 185 -17.51 -22.83 24.08
CA ASP A 185 -18.52 -22.12 23.29
C ASP A 185 -18.14 -20.65 23.11
N PHE A 186 -17.65 -20.00 24.17
CA PHE A 186 -17.14 -18.64 24.11
C PHE A 186 -15.91 -18.51 23.21
N ALA A 187 -14.93 -19.40 23.35
CA ALA A 187 -13.76 -19.43 22.49
C ALA A 187 -14.14 -19.65 21.01
N ASN A 188 -15.13 -20.50 20.75
CA ASN A 188 -15.66 -20.70 19.40
C ASN A 188 -16.38 -19.45 18.88
N CYS A 189 -17.14 -18.76 19.74
CA CYS A 189 -17.78 -17.50 19.39
C CYS A 189 -16.76 -16.43 19.03
N ILE A 190 -15.71 -16.21 19.83
CA ILE A 190 -14.63 -15.27 19.52
C ILE A 190 -13.99 -15.55 18.16
N VAL A 191 -13.65 -16.81 17.89
CA VAL A 191 -13.07 -17.21 16.61
C VAL A 191 -14.06 -16.95 15.47
N HIS A 192 -15.35 -17.14 15.71
CA HIS A 192 -16.39 -16.81 14.74
C HIS A 192 -16.47 -15.30 14.51
N VAL A 193 -16.50 -14.48 15.57
CA VAL A 193 -16.51 -13.01 15.50
C VAL A 193 -15.32 -12.50 14.72
N ALA A 194 -14.11 -13.00 14.99
CA ALA A 194 -12.92 -12.60 14.26
C ALA A 194 -12.97 -12.97 12.77
N LYS A 195 -13.66 -14.05 12.42
CA LYS A 195 -13.89 -14.47 11.03
C LYS A 195 -15.03 -13.69 10.36
N THR A 196 -16.05 -13.27 11.10
CA THR A 196 -17.23 -12.55 10.58
C THR A 196 -17.10 -11.04 10.63
N ALA A 197 -16.23 -10.48 11.47
CA ALA A 197 -15.81 -9.08 11.43
C ALA A 197 -15.13 -8.71 10.08
N VAL A 198 -14.71 -9.73 9.31
CA VAL A 198 -14.32 -9.60 7.89
C VAL A 198 -15.50 -9.19 6.99
N ARG A 199 -16.76 -9.28 7.46
CA ARG A 199 -18.00 -9.22 6.65
C ARG A 199 -19.05 -8.20 7.12
N ASP A 200 -18.71 -7.21 7.95
CA ASP A 200 -19.58 -6.08 8.36
C ASP A 200 -20.88 -6.39 9.17
N ASP A 201 -21.06 -7.60 9.71
CA ASP A 201 -22.24 -7.94 10.54
C ASP A 201 -21.83 -8.25 11.99
N GLN A 202 -21.59 -7.19 12.79
CA GLN A 202 -21.10 -7.26 14.17
C GLN A 202 -22.20 -7.29 15.26
N ALA A 203 -23.48 -7.11 14.92
CA ALA A 203 -24.54 -6.99 15.93
C ALA A 203 -24.98 -8.34 16.54
N ARG A 204 -24.80 -9.45 15.83
CA ARG A 204 -25.22 -10.79 16.32
C ARG A 204 -24.29 -11.42 17.36
N PRO A 205 -22.96 -11.28 17.26
CA PRO A 205 -22.06 -11.94 18.19
C PRO A 205 -22.06 -11.35 19.61
N ILE A 206 -22.19 -10.03 19.76
CA ILE A 206 -22.18 -9.37 21.08
C ILE A 206 -23.33 -9.90 21.95
N ARG A 207 -24.55 -9.92 21.42
CA ARG A 207 -25.73 -10.44 22.13
C ARG A 207 -25.57 -11.90 22.56
N TYR A 208 -24.95 -12.73 21.72
CA TYR A 208 -24.67 -14.12 22.07
C TYR A 208 -23.65 -14.24 23.20
N LEU A 209 -22.62 -13.37 23.23
CA LEU A 209 -21.66 -13.33 24.33
C LEU A 209 -22.30 -12.90 25.65
N GLU A 210 -23.16 -11.88 25.62
CA GLU A 210 -23.93 -11.44 26.80
C GLU A 210 -24.82 -12.56 27.35
N GLU A 211 -25.54 -13.28 26.49
CA GLU A 211 -26.37 -14.43 26.86
C GLU A 211 -25.53 -15.55 27.50
N LEU A 212 -24.30 -15.75 27.02
CA LEU A 212 -23.39 -16.77 27.52
C LEU A 212 -22.76 -16.39 28.87
N ILE A 213 -22.44 -15.10 29.09
CA ILE A 213 -22.00 -14.56 30.38
C ILE A 213 -23.11 -14.73 31.43
N GLU A 214 -24.34 -14.34 31.09
CA GLU A 214 -25.49 -14.43 32.00
C GLU A 214 -25.79 -15.89 32.39
N LYS A 215 -25.74 -16.81 31.41
CA LYS A 215 -25.87 -18.24 31.69
C LYS A 215 -24.78 -18.75 32.65
N MET A 216 -23.56 -18.20 32.57
CA MET A 216 -22.45 -18.64 33.42
C MET A 216 -22.69 -18.24 34.86
N ARG A 217 -23.16 -17.01 35.07
CA ARG A 217 -23.54 -16.52 36.40
C ARG A 217 -24.62 -17.38 37.04
N GLN A 218 -25.60 -17.81 36.26
CA GLN A 218 -26.69 -18.66 36.74
C GLN A 218 -26.23 -20.08 37.08
N GLU A 219 -25.36 -20.69 36.26
CA GLU A 219 -24.93 -22.08 36.44
C GLU A 219 -23.76 -22.24 37.45
N LEU A 220 -22.92 -21.22 37.64
CA LEU A 220 -21.68 -21.32 38.42
C LEU A 220 -21.64 -20.53 39.75
N GLY A 221 -22.73 -19.82 40.11
CA GLY A 221 -22.90 -19.00 41.32
C GLY A 221 -21.99 -19.32 42.52
#